data_AF-A0A2N2BRX8-F1
#
_entry.id   AF-A0A2N2BRX8-F1
#
_cell.length_a   1.000
_cell.length_b   1.000
_cell.length_c   1.000
_cell.angle_alpha   90.00
_cell.angle_beta   90.00
_cell.angle_gamma   90.00
#
_symmetry.space_group_name_H-M   'P 1'
#
loop_
_entity.id
_entity.type
_entity.pdbx_description
1 polymer ?
#
loop_
_entity_poly.entity_id
_entity_poly.type
_entity_poly.pdbx_seq_one_letter_code
_entity_poly.pdbx_strand_id
1 'polypeptide(L)'
;MEKITVDKDVFDFLKYVYFKSLSNCYEAASRRAYLDMCRTIRFNKKNGDETRKKVNILIEKEIKALIKTEVDSQAEYDAWHFELCRQIKQLYDDQNIDFYMGQSQKWVNMTMKYLYIIGETDLTGIFEFLHVPLDNYIFNAVEKELGIKKPKILWSRMTDYDKDYITYQRQIRNRIDLEPLRWEFMFWLKEIEDQKNKIEA
;
A
#
# COMPACT_ATOMS: atom_id res chain seq x y z
N MET A 1 -17.63 15.46 -0.06
CA MET A 1 -17.02 14.73 -1.19
C MET A 1 -18.03 14.60 -2.30
N GLU A 2 -17.65 14.95 -3.51
CA GLU A 2 -18.44 14.67 -4.71
C GLU A 2 -18.36 13.16 -5.03
N LYS A 3 -19.50 12.55 -5.37
CA LYS A 3 -19.57 11.14 -5.76
C LYS A 3 -19.96 11.06 -7.23
N ILE A 4 -19.20 10.29 -8.00
CA ILE A 4 -19.51 9.99 -9.40
C ILE A 4 -20.27 8.68 -9.43
N THR A 5 -21.33 8.62 -10.25
CA THR A 5 -22.07 7.37 -10.52
C THR A 5 -21.55 6.75 -11.80
N VAL A 6 -21.31 5.43 -11.80
CA VAL A 6 -20.81 4.66 -12.95
C VAL A 6 -21.66 3.41 -13.09
N ASP A 7 -22.00 3.04 -14.33
CA ASP A 7 -22.74 1.80 -14.61
C ASP A 7 -21.94 0.58 -14.13
N LYS A 8 -22.63 -0.40 -13.53
CA LYS A 8 -22.00 -1.60 -12.97
C LYS A 8 -21.13 -2.34 -14.00
N ASP A 9 -21.63 -2.53 -15.22
CA ASP A 9 -20.90 -3.25 -16.27
C ASP A 9 -19.62 -2.51 -16.69
N VAL A 10 -19.65 -1.18 -16.71
CA VAL A 10 -18.48 -0.33 -16.99
C VAL A 10 -17.48 -0.43 -15.85
N PHE A 11 -17.94 -0.37 -14.60
CA PHE A 11 -17.08 -0.52 -13.43
C PHE A 11 -16.43 -1.90 -13.37
N ASP A 12 -17.20 -2.96 -13.60
CA ASP A 12 -16.70 -4.35 -13.63
C ASP A 12 -15.66 -4.54 -14.76
N PHE A 13 -15.91 -3.95 -15.93
CA PHE A 13 -14.93 -3.96 -17.03
C PHE A 13 -13.62 -3.26 -16.63
N LEU A 14 -13.68 -2.05 -16.05
CA LEU A 14 -12.50 -1.32 -15.58
C LEU A 14 -11.75 -2.11 -14.49
N LYS A 15 -12.48 -2.68 -13.53
CA LYS A 15 -11.95 -3.56 -12.48
C LYS A 15 -11.21 -4.74 -13.11
N TYR A 16 -11.81 -5.46 -14.06
CA TYR A 16 -11.16 -6.58 -14.73
C TYR A 16 -9.91 -6.15 -15.52
N VAL A 17 -9.98 -5.03 -16.24
CA VAL A 17 -8.84 -4.51 -17.01
C VAL A 17 -7.64 -4.22 -16.10
N TYR A 18 -7.88 -3.66 -14.92
CA TYR A 18 -6.83 -3.26 -13.98
C TYR A 18 -6.32 -4.42 -13.11
N PHE A 19 -7.23 -5.20 -12.53
CA PHE A 19 -6.90 -6.26 -11.55
C PHE A 19 -6.77 -7.66 -12.16
N LYS A 20 -7.20 -7.85 -13.41
CA LYS A 20 -7.17 -9.14 -14.14
C LYS A 20 -7.92 -10.28 -13.44
N SER A 21 -8.83 -9.96 -12.53
CA SER A 21 -9.67 -10.93 -11.80
C SER A 21 -10.93 -10.24 -11.28
N LEU A 22 -12.03 -10.98 -11.28
CA LEU A 22 -13.32 -10.57 -10.68
C LEU A 22 -13.75 -11.47 -9.50
N SER A 23 -13.00 -12.52 -9.18
CA SER A 23 -13.45 -13.55 -8.22
C SER A 23 -12.99 -13.29 -6.78
N ASN A 24 -11.68 -13.30 -6.54
CA ASN A 24 -11.09 -13.05 -5.23
C ASN A 24 -10.46 -11.65 -5.19
N CYS A 25 -11.16 -10.68 -4.58
CA CYS A 25 -10.69 -9.30 -4.47
C CYS A 25 -9.38 -9.18 -3.67
N TYR A 26 -9.17 -9.99 -2.63
CA TYR A 26 -7.96 -9.98 -1.81
C TYR A 26 -6.74 -10.41 -2.61
N GLU A 27 -6.85 -11.54 -3.31
CA GLU A 27 -5.75 -12.02 -4.17
C GLU A 27 -5.51 -11.04 -5.32
N ALA A 28 -6.57 -10.51 -5.95
CA ALA A 28 -6.46 -9.57 -7.05
C ALA A 28 -5.77 -8.25 -6.64
N ALA A 29 -6.18 -7.67 -5.51
CA ALA A 29 -5.58 -6.49 -4.92
C ALA A 29 -4.10 -6.73 -4.55
N SER A 30 -3.81 -7.84 -3.86
CA SER A 30 -2.45 -8.20 -3.45
C SER A 30 -1.53 -8.45 -4.65
N ARG A 31 -2.00 -9.15 -5.68
CA ARG A 31 -1.21 -9.39 -6.91
C ARG A 31 -0.92 -8.09 -7.66
N ARG A 32 -1.88 -7.17 -7.70
CA ARG A 32 -1.67 -5.85 -8.30
C ARG A 32 -0.66 -5.04 -7.48
N ALA A 33 -0.82 -4.98 -6.16
CA ALA A 33 0.10 -4.33 -5.22
C ALA A 33 1.54 -4.85 -5.31
N TYR A 34 1.71 -6.16 -5.53
CA TYR A 34 3.03 -6.76 -5.76
C TYR A 34 3.75 -6.11 -6.95
N LEU A 35 3.05 -5.83 -8.05
CA LEU A 35 3.64 -5.23 -9.25
C LEU A 35 4.19 -3.81 -8.99
N ASP A 36 3.63 -3.09 -8.02
CA ASP A 36 4.08 -1.74 -7.66
C ASP A 36 5.45 -1.73 -6.96
N MET A 37 5.87 -2.86 -6.40
CA MET A 37 7.13 -2.97 -5.66
C MET A 37 8.10 -4.04 -6.18
N CYS A 38 7.64 -5.03 -6.95
CA CYS A 38 8.43 -6.21 -7.29
C CYS A 38 9.73 -5.90 -8.04
N ARG A 39 9.75 -4.80 -8.82
CA ARG A 39 10.95 -4.30 -9.53
C ARG A 39 12.10 -3.95 -8.60
N THR A 40 11.84 -3.79 -7.30
CA THR A 40 12.86 -3.45 -6.30
C THR A 40 13.48 -4.67 -5.61
N ILE A 41 12.89 -5.86 -5.78
CA ILE A 41 13.36 -7.11 -5.18
C ILE A 41 14.52 -7.67 -6.02
N ARG A 42 15.57 -8.14 -5.34
CA ARG A 42 16.68 -8.84 -5.98
C ARG A 42 16.56 -10.34 -5.74
N PHE A 43 16.12 -11.07 -6.77
CA PHE A 43 15.92 -12.51 -6.66
C PHE A 43 17.21 -13.34 -6.79
N ASN A 44 18.29 -12.79 -7.34
CA ASN A 44 19.60 -13.48 -7.44
C ASN A 44 19.48 -14.93 -7.96
N LYS A 45 18.77 -15.13 -9.08
CA LYS A 45 18.47 -16.43 -9.73
C LYS A 45 17.49 -17.35 -8.98
N LYS A 46 16.87 -16.90 -7.89
CA LYS A 46 15.80 -17.64 -7.18
C LYS A 46 14.44 -17.38 -7.79
N ASN A 47 13.51 -18.32 -7.61
CA ASN A 47 12.10 -18.12 -7.93
C ASN A 47 11.34 -17.67 -6.68
N GLY A 48 10.61 -16.55 -6.76
CA GLY A 48 9.76 -16.02 -5.69
C GLY A 48 8.28 -16.38 -5.80
N ASP A 49 7.86 -17.18 -6.79
CA ASP A 49 6.46 -17.45 -7.07
C ASP A 49 5.74 -18.12 -5.89
N GLU A 50 6.37 -19.11 -5.27
CA GLU A 50 5.79 -19.81 -4.13
C GLU A 50 5.72 -18.91 -2.89
N THR A 51 6.77 -18.13 -2.64
CA THR A 51 6.75 -17.09 -1.58
C THR A 51 5.63 -16.10 -1.80
N ARG A 52 5.43 -15.64 -3.04
CA ARG A 52 4.35 -14.70 -3.39
C ARG A 52 2.97 -15.30 -3.14
N LYS A 53 2.75 -16.58 -3.46
CA LYS A 53 1.49 -17.28 -3.13
C LYS A 53 1.27 -17.34 -1.62
N LYS A 54 2.29 -17.68 -0.84
CA LYS A 54 2.22 -17.69 0.64
C LYS A 54 1.88 -16.32 1.20
N VAL A 55 2.49 -15.25 0.66
CA VAL A 55 2.18 -13.88 1.05
C VAL A 55 0.74 -13.51 0.70
N ASN A 56 0.23 -13.87 -0.48
CA ASN A 56 -1.17 -13.60 -0.83
C ASN A 56 -2.15 -14.28 0.15
N ILE A 57 -1.89 -15.55 0.51
CA ILE A 57 -2.70 -16.30 1.48
C ILE A 57 -2.63 -15.62 2.86
N LEU A 58 -1.43 -15.20 3.29
CA LEU A 58 -1.22 -14.52 4.55
C LEU A 58 -1.98 -13.18 4.60
N ILE A 59 -1.81 -12.32 3.59
CA ILE A 59 -2.47 -11.02 3.51
C ILE A 59 -4.00 -11.18 3.54
N GLU A 60 -4.56 -12.11 2.76
CA GLU A 60 -6.00 -12.38 2.77
C GLU A 60 -6.48 -12.81 4.16
N LYS A 61 -5.76 -13.72 4.81
CA LYS A 61 -6.09 -14.20 6.16
C LYS A 61 -6.08 -13.06 7.18
N GLU A 62 -5.00 -12.27 7.22
CA GLU A 62 -4.81 -11.23 8.23
C GLU A 62 -5.76 -10.05 8.04
N ILE A 63 -6.09 -9.66 6.79
CA ILE A 63 -7.09 -8.62 6.54
C ILE A 63 -8.49 -9.10 6.93
N LYS A 64 -8.86 -10.36 6.62
CA LYS A 64 -10.14 -10.93 7.06
C LYS A 64 -10.26 -11.01 8.57
N ALA A 65 -9.15 -11.25 9.27
CA ALA A 65 -9.12 -11.23 10.73
C ALA A 65 -9.28 -9.79 11.26
N LEU A 66 -8.53 -8.83 10.72
CA LEU A 66 -8.58 -7.42 11.08
C LEU A 66 -10.00 -6.84 11.02
N ILE A 67 -10.73 -7.12 9.94
CA ILE A 67 -12.09 -6.63 9.73
C ILE A 67 -13.07 -7.24 10.76
N LYS A 68 -12.84 -8.49 11.19
CA LYS A 68 -13.68 -9.16 12.19
C LYS A 68 -13.40 -8.69 13.61
N THR A 69 -12.20 -8.21 13.89
CA THR A 69 -11.79 -7.77 15.23
C THR A 69 -12.20 -6.33 15.57
N GLU A 70 -12.74 -5.58 14.61
CA GLU A 70 -13.22 -4.19 14.81
C GLU A 70 -12.17 -3.28 15.47
N VAL A 71 -10.98 -3.18 14.85
CA VAL A 71 -9.92 -2.26 15.32
C VAL A 71 -10.45 -0.84 15.47
N ASP A 72 -10.24 -0.26 16.66
CA ASP A 72 -10.84 1.02 17.05
C ASP A 72 -9.83 2.17 17.22
N SER A 73 -8.54 1.90 17.00
CA SER A 73 -7.49 2.89 17.18
C SER A 73 -6.33 2.77 16.20
N GLN A 74 -5.67 3.90 15.93
CA GLN A 74 -4.46 3.95 15.12
C GLN A 74 -3.35 3.09 15.70
N ALA A 75 -3.26 2.95 17.02
CA ALA A 75 -2.22 2.14 17.67
C ALA A 75 -2.40 0.65 17.39
N GLU A 76 -3.64 0.16 17.40
CA GLU A 76 -3.95 -1.23 17.05
C GLU A 76 -3.69 -1.51 15.57
N TYR A 77 -4.07 -0.59 14.67
CA TYR A 77 -3.76 -0.72 13.25
C TYR A 77 -2.25 -0.67 12.99
N ASP A 78 -1.51 0.26 13.63
CA ASP A 78 -0.05 0.37 13.53
C ASP A 78 0.62 -0.96 13.94
N ALA A 79 0.12 -1.63 14.99
CA ALA A 79 0.62 -2.90 15.51
C ALA A 79 0.29 -4.09 14.58
N TRP A 80 -0.95 -4.18 14.09
CA TRP A 80 -1.35 -5.17 13.10
C TRP A 80 -0.51 -5.05 11.82
N HIS A 81 -0.36 -3.82 11.32
CA HIS A 81 0.39 -3.54 10.10
C HIS A 81 1.88 -3.92 10.27
N PHE A 82 2.47 -3.61 11.43
CA PHE A 82 3.84 -4.03 11.75
C PHE A 82 4.00 -5.54 11.71
N GLU A 83 3.11 -6.27 12.39
CA GLU A 83 3.18 -7.72 12.51
C GLU A 83 3.01 -8.40 11.14
N LEU A 84 2.05 -7.95 10.33
CA LEU A 84 1.88 -8.45 8.96
C LEU A 84 3.12 -8.16 8.12
N CYS A 85 3.67 -6.94 8.19
CA CYS A 85 4.87 -6.59 7.44
C CYS A 85 6.09 -7.43 7.84
N ARG A 86 6.23 -7.73 9.13
CA ARG A 86 7.28 -8.61 9.68
C ARG A 86 7.14 -10.03 9.14
N GLN A 87 5.94 -10.59 9.17
CA GLN A 87 5.68 -11.96 8.68
C GLN A 87 5.94 -12.09 7.18
N ILE A 88 5.52 -11.10 6.37
CA ILE A 88 5.82 -11.07 4.93
C ILE A 88 7.33 -11.05 4.70
N LYS A 89 8.07 -10.20 5.42
CA LYS A 89 9.52 -10.14 5.31
C LYS A 89 10.16 -11.49 5.69
N GLN A 90 9.72 -12.12 6.76
CA GLN A 90 10.22 -13.43 7.19
C GLN A 90 10.07 -14.49 6.09
N LEU A 91 8.94 -14.52 5.38
CA LEU A 91 8.72 -15.48 4.28
C LEU A 91 9.75 -15.34 3.15
N TYR A 92 10.30 -14.15 2.92
CA TYR A 92 11.38 -13.93 1.95
C TYR A 92 12.76 -14.24 2.54
N ASP A 93 12.99 -13.88 3.80
CA ASP A 93 14.23 -14.17 4.51
C ASP A 93 14.47 -15.69 4.60
N ASP A 94 13.41 -16.48 4.82
CA ASP A 94 13.46 -17.96 4.81
C ASP A 94 13.91 -18.54 3.46
N GLN A 95 13.68 -17.81 2.37
CA GLN A 95 14.15 -18.18 1.03
C GLN A 95 15.51 -17.53 0.70
N ASN A 96 16.11 -16.84 1.67
CA ASN A 96 17.33 -16.06 1.51
C ASN A 96 17.22 -15.03 0.37
N ILE A 97 16.03 -14.43 0.18
CA ILE A 97 15.79 -13.38 -0.82
C ILE A 97 15.83 -12.04 -0.10
N ASP A 98 16.65 -11.11 -0.60
CA ASP A 98 16.76 -9.77 -0.01
C ASP A 98 15.40 -9.05 -0.07
N PHE A 99 14.76 -8.91 1.10
CA PHE A 99 13.47 -8.25 1.24
C PHE A 99 13.46 -7.31 2.45
N TYR A 100 12.89 -6.12 2.26
CA TYR A 100 12.99 -5.01 3.21
C TYR A 100 11.63 -4.58 3.73
N MET A 101 11.62 -3.94 4.91
CA MET A 101 10.39 -3.44 5.53
C MET A 101 9.65 -2.47 4.60
N GLY A 102 10.41 -1.65 3.87
CA GLY A 102 9.92 -0.77 2.83
C GLY A 102 9.15 -1.43 1.69
N GLN A 103 9.51 -2.65 1.30
CA GLN A 103 8.78 -3.42 0.29
C GLN A 103 7.52 -4.05 0.90
N SER A 104 7.63 -4.53 2.13
CA SER A 104 6.52 -5.08 2.89
C SER A 104 5.38 -4.06 3.07
N GLN A 105 5.70 -2.87 3.58
CA GLN A 105 4.70 -1.81 3.74
C GLN A 105 4.05 -1.41 2.42
N LYS A 106 4.83 -1.37 1.31
CA LYS A 106 4.28 -0.97 0.01
C LYS A 106 3.25 -1.99 -0.45
N TRP A 107 3.55 -3.28 -0.27
CA TRP A 107 2.62 -4.35 -0.62
C TRP A 107 1.34 -4.28 0.22
N VAL A 108 1.45 -4.18 1.54
CA VAL A 108 0.28 -4.12 2.44
C VAL A 108 -0.56 -2.87 2.15
N ASN A 109 0.05 -1.69 2.11
CA ASN A 109 -0.65 -0.43 1.92
C ASN A 109 -1.33 -0.33 0.55
N MET A 110 -0.65 -0.77 -0.52
CA MET A 110 -1.28 -0.83 -1.84
C MET A 110 -2.41 -1.86 -1.89
N THR A 111 -2.30 -2.98 -1.15
CA THR A 111 -3.40 -3.96 -1.06
C THR A 111 -4.63 -3.33 -0.41
N MET A 112 -4.48 -2.65 0.72
CA MET A 112 -5.59 -1.95 1.39
C MET A 112 -6.20 -0.88 0.48
N LYS A 113 -5.36 -0.08 -0.20
CA LYS A 113 -5.80 0.90 -1.20
C LYS A 113 -6.65 0.25 -2.30
N TYR A 114 -6.19 -0.87 -2.84
CA TYR A 114 -6.90 -1.56 -3.91
C TYR A 114 -8.17 -2.25 -3.46
N LEU A 115 -8.22 -2.82 -2.25
CA LEU A 115 -9.46 -3.34 -1.67
C LEU A 115 -10.50 -2.23 -1.52
N TYR A 116 -10.08 -1.05 -1.07
CA TYR A 116 -10.97 0.13 -1.00
C TYR A 116 -11.49 0.54 -2.39
N ILE A 117 -10.62 0.56 -3.40
CA ILE A 117 -11.03 0.87 -4.80
C ILE A 117 -12.00 -0.18 -5.35
N ILE A 118 -11.76 -1.47 -5.08
CA ILE A 118 -12.60 -2.57 -5.56
C ILE A 118 -14.01 -2.51 -4.94
N GLY A 119 -14.12 -2.13 -3.67
CA GLY A 119 -15.40 -1.90 -3.01
C GLY A 119 -16.19 -3.17 -2.64
N GLU A 120 -15.59 -4.36 -2.74
CA GLU A 120 -16.21 -5.64 -2.36
C GLU A 120 -15.96 -6.03 -0.89
N THR A 121 -15.11 -5.26 -0.22
CA THR A 121 -14.75 -5.44 1.18
C THR A 121 -15.07 -4.16 1.93
N ASP A 122 -15.86 -4.25 3.00
CA ASP A 122 -16.13 -3.10 3.85
C ASP A 122 -14.90 -2.76 4.68
N LEU A 123 -14.30 -1.59 4.38
CA LEU A 123 -13.17 -1.03 5.10
C LEU A 123 -13.54 0.25 5.87
N THR A 124 -14.83 0.59 5.95
CA THR A 124 -15.29 1.88 6.51
C THR A 124 -14.83 2.05 7.94
N GLY A 125 -14.91 1.00 8.76
CA GLY A 125 -14.50 1.05 10.17
C GLY A 125 -12.99 1.21 10.41
N ILE A 126 -12.15 1.03 9.38
CA ILE A 126 -10.68 1.14 9.52
C ILE A 126 -10.06 2.13 8.53
N PHE A 127 -10.87 2.80 7.70
CA PHE A 127 -10.40 3.65 6.61
C PHE A 127 -9.53 4.81 7.12
N GLU A 128 -9.90 5.39 8.26
CA GLU A 128 -9.17 6.48 8.90
C GLU A 128 -7.77 6.09 9.38
N PHE A 129 -7.55 4.79 9.67
CA PHE A 129 -6.27 4.29 10.19
C PHE A 129 -5.31 3.83 9.10
N LEU A 130 -5.77 3.68 7.86
CA LEU A 130 -4.97 3.16 6.76
C LEU A 130 -3.73 4.01 6.51
N HIS A 131 -2.61 3.35 6.26
CA HIS A 131 -1.34 4.03 6.01
C HIS A 131 -1.19 4.48 4.54
N VAL A 132 -0.48 5.57 4.34
CA VAL A 132 -0.09 6.04 3.00
C VAL A 132 0.88 5.03 2.36
N PRO A 133 0.66 4.53 1.13
CA PRO A 133 1.62 3.65 0.46
C PRO A 133 2.92 4.38 0.04
N LEU A 134 3.94 4.41 0.91
CA LEU A 134 5.15 5.21 0.67
C LEU A 134 5.93 4.73 -0.57
N ASP A 135 6.17 5.66 -1.49
CA ASP A 135 7.07 5.52 -2.64
C ASP A 135 7.67 6.87 -3.04
N ASN A 136 8.41 6.92 -4.15
CA ASN A 136 9.03 8.15 -4.62
C ASN A 136 8.03 9.25 -5.02
N TYR A 137 6.85 8.90 -5.56
CA TYR A 137 5.81 9.87 -5.90
C TYR A 137 5.23 10.49 -4.64
N ILE A 138 4.93 9.66 -3.64
CA ILE A 138 4.45 10.13 -2.34
C ILE A 138 5.51 10.99 -1.65
N PHE A 139 6.78 10.62 -1.67
CA PHE A 139 7.84 11.45 -1.10
C PHE A 139 7.95 12.83 -1.77
N ASN A 140 7.75 12.92 -3.09
CA ASN A 140 7.69 14.21 -3.78
C ASN A 140 6.48 15.03 -3.33
N ALA A 141 5.29 14.43 -3.33
CA ALA A 141 4.05 15.08 -2.92
C ALA A 141 4.13 15.56 -1.46
N VAL A 142 4.60 14.71 -0.56
CA VAL A 142 4.77 15.03 0.86
C VAL A 142 5.78 16.17 1.08
N GLU A 143 6.90 16.18 0.36
CA GLU A 143 7.88 17.27 0.45
C GLU A 143 7.29 18.59 -0.05
N LYS A 144 6.60 18.56 -1.19
CA LYS A 144 6.01 19.74 -1.83
C LYS A 144 4.85 20.33 -1.01
N GLU A 145 3.94 19.49 -0.53
CA GLU A 145 2.66 19.92 0.02
C GLU A 145 2.69 20.01 1.54
N LEU A 146 3.54 19.23 2.22
CA LEU A 146 3.62 19.18 3.69
C LEU A 146 4.96 19.69 4.25
N GLY A 147 5.92 20.03 3.38
CA GLY A 147 7.25 20.51 3.80
C GLY A 147 8.09 19.45 4.54
N ILE A 148 7.74 18.17 4.44
CA ILE A 148 8.45 17.08 5.10
C ILE A 148 9.56 16.60 4.18
N LYS A 149 10.81 16.75 4.63
CA LYS A 149 11.98 16.31 3.86
C LYS A 149 11.89 14.83 3.52
N LYS A 150 12.31 14.48 2.31
CA LYS A 150 12.41 13.08 1.88
C LYS A 150 13.35 12.29 2.79
N PRO A 151 13.05 11.02 3.07
CA PRO A 151 14.01 10.14 3.73
C PRO A 151 15.29 10.02 2.91
N LYS A 152 16.45 9.92 3.58
CA LYS A 152 17.74 9.68 2.92
C LYS A 152 17.84 8.25 2.36
N ILE A 153 17.09 7.33 2.94
CA ILE A 153 17.04 5.92 2.54
C ILE A 153 15.92 5.76 1.51
N LEU A 154 16.19 5.00 0.44
CA LEU A 154 15.15 4.64 -0.52
C LEU A 154 14.00 3.93 0.18
N TRP A 155 12.75 4.23 -0.18
CA TRP A 155 11.58 3.60 0.45
C TRP A 155 11.70 2.08 0.45
N SER A 156 12.18 1.47 -0.65
CA SER A 156 12.33 0.01 -0.81
C SER A 156 13.50 -0.60 -0.05
N ARG A 157 14.30 0.21 0.63
CA ARG A 157 15.46 -0.19 1.44
C ARG A 157 15.33 0.20 2.91
N MET A 158 14.18 0.72 3.33
CA MET A 158 13.87 0.92 4.74
C MET A 158 13.92 -0.41 5.48
N THR A 159 14.71 -0.49 6.54
CA THR A 159 14.92 -1.71 7.34
C THR A 159 14.19 -1.64 8.67
N ASP A 160 14.17 -0.47 9.31
CA ASP A 160 13.63 -0.29 10.66
C ASP A 160 12.18 0.23 10.56
N TYR A 161 11.23 -0.55 11.06
CA TYR A 161 9.82 -0.17 11.01
C TYR A 161 9.55 1.09 11.85
N ASP A 162 10.17 1.20 13.02
CA ASP A 162 9.88 2.27 13.97
C ASP A 162 10.58 3.58 13.57
N LYS A 163 11.86 3.50 13.22
CA LYS A 163 12.69 4.68 12.93
C LYS A 163 12.49 5.20 11.52
N ASP A 164 12.39 4.32 10.53
CA ASP A 164 12.32 4.74 9.13
C ASP A 164 10.87 4.92 8.67
N TYR A 165 10.03 3.91 8.92
CA TYR A 165 8.69 3.84 8.33
C TYR A 165 7.61 4.56 9.14
N ILE A 166 7.33 4.12 10.37
CA ILE A 166 6.20 4.63 11.14
C ILE A 166 6.44 6.07 11.60
N THR A 167 7.69 6.44 11.84
CA THR A 167 8.06 7.84 12.11
C THR A 167 7.67 8.74 10.94
N TYR A 168 7.86 8.30 9.69
CA TYR A 168 7.44 9.08 8.52
C TYR A 168 5.92 9.11 8.36
N GLN A 169 5.24 7.99 8.58
CA GLN A 169 3.76 7.94 8.58
C GLN A 169 3.17 8.93 9.59
N ARG A 170 3.70 8.96 10.82
CA ARG A 170 3.28 9.91 11.86
C ARG A 170 3.50 11.37 11.45
N GLN A 171 4.63 11.68 10.82
CA GLN A 171 4.89 13.03 10.34
C GLN A 171 3.89 13.49 9.27
N ILE A 172 3.44 12.57 8.39
CA ILE A 172 2.37 12.84 7.41
C ILE A 172 1.04 13.05 8.14
N ARG A 173 0.63 12.09 8.99
CA ARG A 173 -0.65 12.14 9.73
C ARG A 173 -0.80 13.42 10.55
N ASN A 174 0.28 13.91 11.16
CA ASN A 174 0.27 15.13 11.95
C ASN A 174 0.14 16.43 11.13
N ARG A 175 0.21 16.36 9.79
CA ARG A 175 0.16 17.53 8.89
C ARG A 175 -1.02 17.50 7.92
N ILE A 176 -1.88 16.49 8.00
CA ILE A 176 -3.04 16.35 7.11
C ILE A 176 -4.32 16.43 7.93
N ASP A 177 -5.33 17.10 7.36
CA ASP A 177 -6.67 17.19 7.94
C ASP A 177 -7.65 16.18 7.31
N LEU A 178 -7.12 15.17 6.62
CA LEU A 178 -7.86 14.14 5.90
C LEU A 178 -7.40 12.76 6.36
N GLU A 179 -8.20 11.73 6.09
CA GLU A 179 -7.76 10.35 6.26
C GLU A 179 -6.54 10.10 5.36
N PRO A 180 -5.53 9.34 5.81
CA PRO A 180 -4.24 9.31 5.12
C PRO A 180 -4.34 8.77 3.68
N LEU A 181 -5.19 7.77 3.46
CA LEU A 181 -5.41 7.22 2.13
C LEU A 181 -6.20 8.20 1.22
N ARG A 182 -7.09 9.02 1.79
CA ARG A 182 -7.80 10.07 1.04
C ARG A 182 -6.83 11.14 0.55
N TRP A 183 -5.96 11.61 1.44
CA TRP A 183 -4.88 12.52 1.10
C TRP A 183 -4.00 11.93 -0.01
N GLU A 184 -3.65 10.65 0.11
CA GLU A 184 -2.83 9.97 -0.89
C GLU A 184 -3.46 9.96 -2.29
N PHE A 185 -4.75 9.63 -2.41
CA PHE A 185 -5.43 9.62 -3.70
C PHE A 185 -5.33 10.98 -4.42
N MET A 186 -5.53 12.07 -3.68
CA MET A 186 -5.52 13.42 -4.24
C MET A 186 -4.13 13.84 -4.71
N PHE A 187 -3.14 13.69 -3.84
CA PHE A 187 -1.81 14.26 -4.09
C PHE A 187 -0.93 13.36 -4.95
N TRP A 188 -1.20 12.05 -5.00
CA TRP A 188 -0.53 11.17 -5.96
C TRP A 188 -0.94 11.50 -7.41
N LEU A 189 -2.22 11.78 -7.66
CA LEU A 189 -2.69 12.20 -9.00
C LEU A 189 -2.06 13.54 -9.42
N LYS A 190 -2.06 14.52 -8.51
CA LYS A 190 -1.43 15.84 -8.72
C LYS A 190 0.05 15.71 -9.10
N GLU A 191 0.81 14.88 -8.38
CA GLU A 191 2.24 14.66 -8.67
C GLU A 191 2.47 14.01 -10.04
N ILE A 192 1.58 13.12 -10.49
CA ILE A 192 1.68 12.53 -11.84
C ILE A 192 1.43 13.56 -12.93
N GLU A 193 0.42 14.40 -12.77
CA GLU A 193 0.13 15.47 -13.73
C GLU A 193 1.29 16.46 -13.81
N ASP A 194 1.85 16.86 -12.66
CA ASP A 194 3.01 17.74 -12.59
C ASP A 194 4.25 17.14 -13.29
N GLN A 195 4.49 15.83 -13.15
CA GLN A 195 5.60 15.16 -13.84
C GLN A 195 5.39 15.09 -15.35
N LYS A 196 4.16 14.86 -15.82
CA LYS A 196 3.85 14.88 -17.26
C LYS A 196 4.09 16.26 -17.86
N ASN A 197 3.58 17.31 -17.20
CA ASN A 197 3.73 18.68 -17.67
C ASN A 197 5.21 19.13 -17.75
N LYS A 198 6.10 18.59 -16.90
CA LYS A 198 7.54 18.85 -16.96
C LYS A 198 8.27 18.14 -18.09
N ILE A 199 7.74 17.02 -18.58
CA ILE A 199 8.34 16.25 -19.69
C ILE A 199 7.95 16.88 -21.04
N GLU A 200 6.77 17.51 -21.10
CA GLU A 200 6.21 18.12 -22.30
C GLU A 200 6.62 19.59 -22.50
N ALA A 201 7.26 20.21 -21.51
CA ALA A 201 7.79 21.58 -21.55
C ALA A 201 9.28 21.61 -21.91
#